data_AF-A0A0C3EWQ8-F1
#
_entry.id   AF-A0A0C3EWQ8-F1
#
_cell.length_a   1.000
_cell.length_b   1.000
_cell.length_c   1.000
_cell.angle_alpha   90.00
_cell.angle_beta   90.00
_cell.angle_gamma   90.00
#
_symmetry.space_group_name_H-M   'P 1'
#
loop_
_entity.id
_entity.type
_entity.pdbx_description
1 polymer ?
#
loop_
_entity_poly.entity_id
_entity_poly.type
_entity_poly.pdbx_seq_one_letter_code
_entity_poly.pdbx_strand_id
1 'polypeptide(L)' 'IDAIQTNGYDCGVWVLASIAAVLRGYDVTGFSEADIPWFRRFLMYHILQLPVSS' A
#
# COMPACT_ATOMS: atom_id res chain seq x y z
N ILE A 1 2.26 -8.68 14.43
CA ILE A 1 3.12 -8.78 13.23
C ILE A 1 3.53 -7.37 12.92
N ASP A 2 4.78 -7.01 13.21
CA ASP A 2 5.28 -5.68 12.93
C ASP A 2 5.58 -5.61 11.44
N ALA A 3 4.90 -4.69 10.74
CA ALA A 3 5.19 -4.32 9.37
C ALA A 3 6.56 -3.62 9.30
N ILE A 4 7.63 -4.41 9.39
CA ILE A 4 9.00 -3.91 9.41
C ILE A 4 9.51 -3.91 7.97
N GLN A 5 9.70 -2.72 7.44
CA GLN A 5 10.45 -2.52 6.21
C GLN A 5 11.93 -2.78 6.46
N THR A 6 12.57 -3.55 5.59
CA THR A 6 14.02 -3.80 5.67
C THR A 6 14.82 -3.04 4.60
N ASN A 7 14.16 -2.51 3.58
CA ASN A 7 14.78 -1.68 2.54
C ASN A 7 14.64 -0.16 2.80
N GLY A 8 15.22 0.69 1.94
CA GLY A 8 15.22 2.14 2.12
C GLY A 8 14.13 2.91 1.36
N TYR A 9 13.25 2.26 0.60
CA TYR A 9 12.41 2.92 -0.41
C TYR A 9 10.92 2.52 -0.42
N ASP A 10 10.51 1.55 0.39
CA ASP A 10 9.12 1.08 0.46
C ASP A 10 8.24 1.81 1.50
N CYS A 11 8.77 2.79 2.23
CA CYS A 11 8.09 3.39 3.38
C CYS A 11 6.78 4.07 3.00
N GLY A 12 6.75 4.76 1.87
CA GLY A 12 5.52 5.34 1.34
C GLY A 12 4.46 4.28 1.01
N VAL A 13 4.88 3.10 0.53
CA VAL A 13 3.96 2.00 0.20
C VAL A 13 3.35 1.40 1.46
N TRP A 14 4.15 1.23 2.51
CA TRP A 14 3.65 0.80 3.82
C TRP A 14 2.63 1.77 4.40
N VAL A 15 2.89 3.08 4.32
CA VAL A 15 1.95 4.11 4.76
C VAL A 15 0.63 4.02 3.97
N LEU A 16 0.69 3.86 2.65
CA LEU A 16 -0.51 3.70 1.81
C LEU A 16 -1.29 2.42 2.15
N ALA A 17 -0.60 1.32 2.44
CA ALA A 17 -1.24 0.08 2.87
C ALA A 17 -1.96 0.26 4.22
N SER A 18 -1.33 0.93 5.18
CA SER A 18 -1.94 1.25 6.48
C SER A 18 -3.16 2.15 6.34
N ILE A 19 -3.08 3.22 5.53
CA ILE A 19 -4.24 4.09 5.25
C ILE A 19 -5.38 3.28 4.62
N ALA A 20 -5.09 2.43 3.64
CA ALA A 20 -6.09 1.60 2.99
C ALA A 20 -6.76 0.61 3.96
N ALA A 21 -6.01 0.03 4.90
CA ALA A 21 -6.54 -0.85 5.93
C ALA A 21 -7.50 -0.11 6.87
N VAL A 22 -7.08 1.05 7.38
CA VAL A 22 -7.91 1.91 8.26
C VAL A 22 -9.20 2.33 7.55
N LEU A 23 -9.12 2.78 6.30
CA LEU A 23 -10.31 3.18 5.52
C LEU A 23 -11.29 2.03 5.27
N ARG A 24 -10.82 0.78 5.32
CA ARG A 24 -11.67 -0.42 5.22
C ARG A 24 -12.14 -0.97 6.57
N GLY A 25 -11.82 -0.29 7.68
CA GLY A 25 -12.21 -0.69 9.03
C GLY A 25 -11.33 -1.77 9.66
N TYR A 26 -10.10 -1.95 9.17
CA TYR A 26 -9.13 -2.89 9.74
C TYR A 26 -8.08 -2.15 10.58
N ASP A 27 -7.69 -2.74 11.72
CA ASP A 27 -6.65 -2.20 12.61
C ASP A 27 -5.22 -2.44 12.11
N VAL A 28 -5.04 -3.50 11.30
CA VAL A 28 -3.75 -3.91 10.76
C VAL A 28 -3.87 -4.25 9.28
N THR A 29 -2.77 -4.13 8.55
CA THR A 29 -2.73 -4.39 7.11
C THR A 29 -2.73 -5.88 6.77
N GLY A 30 -2.31 -6.75 7.70
CA GLY A 30 -2.06 -8.17 7.42
C GLY A 30 -0.92 -8.41 6.41
N PHE A 31 -0.11 -7.38 6.17
CA PHE A 31 0.76 -7.25 5.01
C PHE A 31 2.22 -7.50 5.39
N SER A 32 2.94 -8.22 4.55
CA SER A 32 4.38 -8.48 4.70
C SER A 32 5.19 -7.74 3.62
N GLU A 33 6.51 -7.63 3.82
CA GLU A 33 7.38 -7.01 2.81
C GLU A 33 7.34 -7.77 1.47
N ALA A 34 7.09 -9.08 1.50
CA ALA A 34 6.93 -9.90 0.29
C ALA A 34 5.70 -9.51 -0.54
N ASP A 35 4.69 -8.87 0.07
CA ASP A 35 3.47 -8.45 -0.61
C ASP A 35 3.63 -7.08 -1.28
N ILE A 36 4.64 -6.29 -0.90
CA ILE A 36 4.88 -4.93 -1.42
C ILE A 36 4.89 -4.86 -2.96
N PRO A 37 5.56 -5.76 -3.71
CA PRO A 37 5.55 -5.71 -5.16
C PRO A 37 4.15 -5.91 -5.78
N TRP A 38 3.28 -6.67 -5.12
CA TRP A 38 1.89 -6.84 -5.55
C TRP A 38 1.09 -5.56 -5.27
N PHE A 39 1.22 -4.98 -4.08
CA PHE A 39 0.47 -3.77 -3.73
C PHE A 39 0.92 -2.53 -4.51
N ARG A 40 2.20 -2.43 -4.89
CA ARG A 40 2.68 -1.42 -5.85
C ARG A 40 1.93 -1.51 -7.19
N ARG A 41 1.72 -2.72 -7.71
CA ARG A 41 0.94 -2.93 -8.94
C ARG A 41 -0.54 -2.61 -8.76
N PHE A 42 -1.11 -2.98 -7.62
CA PHE A 42 -2.48 -2.64 -7.26
C PHE A 42 -2.70 -1.12 -7.25
N LEU A 43 -1.80 -0.37 -6.59
CA LEU A 43 -1.83 1.10 -6.57
C LEU A 43 -1.68 1.70 -7.96
N MET A 44 -0.71 1.23 -8.75
CA MET A 44 -0.51 1.70 -10.13
C MET A 44 -1.77 1.50 -10.97
N TYR A 45 -2.39 0.31 -10.89
CA TYR A 45 -3.65 0.04 -11.60
C TYR A 45 -4.74 1.04 -11.21
N HIS A 46 -4.89 1.35 -9.91
CA HIS A 46 -5.90 2.31 -9.45
C HIS A 46 -5.59 3.74 -9.89
N ILE A 47 -4.32 4.16 -9.85
CA ILE A 47 -3.89 5.49 -10.29
C ILE A 47 -4.20 5.68 -11.78
N LEU A 48 -3.96 4.67 -12.61
CA LEU A 48 -4.25 4.72 -14.05
C LEU A 48 -5.75 4.81 -14.38
N GLN A 49 -6.61 4.42 -13.44
CA GLN A 49 -8.07 4.55 -13.59
C GLN A 49 -8.60 5.89 -13.06
N LEU A 50 -7.77 6.72 -12.41
CA LEU A 50 -8.21 8.03 -11.95
C LEU A 50 -8.52 8.91 -13.18
N PRO A 51 -9.65 9.63 -13.17
CA PRO A 51 -9.96 10.55 -14.25
C PRO A 51 -8.85 11.62 -14.31
N VAL A 52 -8.31 11.83 -15.50
CA VAL A 52 -7.42 12.96 -15.72
C VAL A 52 -8.27 14.22 -15.65
N SER A 53 -7.96 15.12 -14.74
CA SER A 53 -8.62 16.42 -14.68
C SER A 53 -8.32 17.18 -15.98
N SER A 54 -9.33 17.25 -16.86
CA SER A 54 -9.33 18.10 -18.06
C SER A 54 -9.29 19.58 -17.71
#